data_AF-A0A7K4IJF2-F1
#
_entry.id   AF-A0A7K4IJF2-F1
#
_cell.length_a   1.000
_cell.length_b   1.000
_cell.length_c   1.000
_cell.angle_alpha   90.00
_cell.angle_beta   90.00
_cell.angle_gamma   90.00
#
_symmetry.space_group_name_H-M   'P 1'
#
loop_
_entity.id
_entity.type
_entity.pdbx_description
1 polymer ?
#
loop_
_entity_poly.entity_id
_entity_poly.type
_entity_poly.pdbx_seq_one_letter_code
_entity_poly.pdbx_strand_id
1 'polypeptide(L)'
;LIDSYTGAKTPESKPIVGDNAYKHKAGTHVAAIIREPAAYELVPPRTVGNRRRIIFGELSGKHGAAFLLRILGLNPSMDEAVKLAQGLKRLRCGDLFELGLSEELEGEALKVEDSL
;
A
#
# COMPACT_ATOMS: atom_id res chain seq x y z
N LEU A 1 18.00 17.29 2.98
CA LEU A 1 19.29 18.02 2.98
C LEU A 1 19.35 19.08 1.89
N ILE A 2 19.32 18.71 0.60
CA ILE A 2 19.35 19.73 -0.47
C ILE A 2 18.14 20.66 -0.39
N ASP A 3 16.92 20.10 -0.28
CA ASP A 3 15.68 20.88 -0.09
C ASP A 3 15.79 21.89 1.08
N SER A 4 16.36 21.48 2.22
CA SER A 4 16.51 22.35 3.39
C SER A 4 17.54 23.49 3.20
N TYR A 5 18.54 23.32 2.33
CA TYR A 5 19.54 24.35 2.06
C TYR A 5 19.17 25.27 0.90
N THR A 6 18.42 24.80 -0.09
CA THR A 6 18.08 25.56 -1.30
C THR A 6 16.68 26.15 -1.27
N GLY A 7 15.79 25.66 -0.38
CA GLY A 7 14.36 25.97 -0.40
C GLY A 7 13.61 25.37 -1.59
N ALA A 8 14.30 24.63 -2.46
CA ALA A 8 13.71 24.00 -3.62
C ALA A 8 13.08 22.66 -3.22
N LYS A 9 11.77 22.68 -2.95
CA LYS A 9 10.98 21.51 -2.60
C LYS A 9 11.08 20.43 -3.66
N THR A 10 11.35 19.20 -3.21
CA THR A 10 11.30 18.02 -4.07
C THR A 10 9.84 17.74 -4.44
N PRO A 11 9.50 17.65 -5.74
CA PRO A 11 8.14 17.29 -6.14
C PRO A 11 7.76 15.91 -5.60
N GLU A 12 6.51 15.74 -5.15
CA GLU A 12 6.05 14.47 -4.60
C GLU A 12 6.12 13.31 -5.60
N SER A 13 5.93 13.60 -6.89
CA SER A 13 6.01 12.63 -7.99
C SER A 13 7.43 12.45 -8.54
N LYS A 14 8.45 13.05 -7.90
CA LYS A 14 9.83 12.91 -8.35
C LYS A 14 10.21 11.41 -8.32
N PRO A 15 10.74 10.85 -9.41
CA PRO A 15 11.15 9.44 -9.43
C PRO A 15 12.11 9.13 -8.27
N ILE A 16 11.94 7.94 -7.69
CA ILE A 16 12.79 7.37 -6.61
C ILE A 16 12.64 8.08 -5.26
N VAL A 17 12.82 9.40 -5.21
CA VAL A 17 12.91 10.16 -3.96
C VAL A 17 11.66 10.94 -3.59
N GLY A 18 10.67 11.03 -4.49
CA GLY A 18 9.41 11.70 -4.23
C GLY A 18 8.54 10.90 -3.25
N ASP A 19 7.71 11.61 -2.49
CA ASP A 19 6.81 11.00 -1.52
C ASP A 19 5.82 10.00 -2.15
N ASN A 20 5.40 10.24 -3.38
CA ASN A 20 4.44 9.40 -4.09
C ASN A 20 5.11 8.28 -4.91
N ALA A 21 6.45 8.20 -4.94
CA ALA A 21 7.19 7.27 -5.79
C ALA A 21 6.92 5.78 -5.48
N TYR A 22 6.58 5.47 -4.23
CA TYR A 22 6.29 4.11 -3.73
C TYR A 22 4.93 4.03 -3.04
N LYS A 23 4.01 4.91 -3.42
CA LYS A 23 2.61 4.87 -2.98
C LYS A 23 1.78 4.03 -3.95
N HIS A 24 1.07 3.05 -3.41
CA HIS A 24 0.24 2.15 -4.19
C HIS A 24 -1.20 2.18 -3.69
N LYS A 25 -2.16 2.38 -4.58
CA LYS A 25 -3.57 2.29 -4.21
C LYS A 25 -3.95 0.83 -3.96
N ALA A 26 -4.57 0.59 -2.81
CA ALA A 26 -5.20 -0.67 -2.47
C ALA A 26 -6.13 -1.08 -3.61
N GLY A 27 -5.97 -2.31 -4.09
CA GLY A 27 -6.58 -2.79 -5.31
C GLY A 27 -5.87 -4.06 -5.79
N THR A 28 -6.00 -4.40 -7.07
CA THR A 28 -5.25 -5.51 -7.68
C THR A 28 -3.74 -5.29 -7.63
N HIS A 29 -3.29 -4.04 -7.64
CA HIS A 29 -1.86 -3.70 -7.58
C HIS A 29 -1.23 -4.16 -6.26
N VAL A 30 -1.94 -4.00 -5.14
CA VAL A 30 -1.42 -4.43 -3.83
C VAL A 30 -1.24 -5.93 -3.76
N ALA A 31 -2.15 -6.72 -4.33
CA ALA A 31 -1.98 -8.17 -4.40
C ALA A 31 -0.70 -8.53 -5.18
N ALA A 32 -0.45 -7.86 -6.31
CA ALA A 32 0.73 -8.10 -7.10
C ALA A 32 2.03 -7.66 -6.41
N ILE A 33 2.01 -6.53 -5.69
CA ILE A 33 3.17 -6.02 -4.93
C ILE A 33 3.49 -6.90 -3.73
N ILE A 34 2.48 -7.45 -3.07
CA ILE A 34 2.70 -8.40 -1.98
C ILE A 34 3.37 -9.66 -2.51
N ARG A 35 2.87 -10.19 -3.64
CA ARG A 35 3.38 -11.43 -4.23
C ARG A 35 4.78 -11.28 -4.84
N GLU A 36 4.95 -10.24 -5.64
CA GLU A 36 6.17 -9.95 -6.38
C GLU A 36 6.38 -8.43 -6.44
N PRO A 37 7.03 -7.84 -5.43
CA PRO A 37 7.30 -6.41 -5.40
C PRO A 37 8.00 -5.91 -6.67
N ALA A 38 8.89 -6.71 -7.27
CA ALA A 38 9.66 -6.30 -8.45
C ALA A 38 8.78 -6.06 -9.69
N ALA A 39 7.54 -6.56 -9.70
CA ALA A 39 6.59 -6.32 -10.80
C ALA A 39 6.15 -4.85 -10.89
N TYR A 40 6.18 -4.11 -9.78
CA TYR A 40 5.75 -2.71 -9.71
C TYR A 40 6.82 -1.79 -9.12
N GLU A 41 7.88 -2.34 -8.53
CA GLU A 41 8.98 -1.60 -7.92
C GLU A 41 10.32 -2.09 -8.46
N LEU A 42 10.80 -1.45 -9.54
CA LEU A 42 12.11 -1.77 -10.13
C LEU A 42 13.26 -1.68 -9.13
N VAL A 43 13.19 -0.71 -8.22
CA VAL A 43 14.19 -0.48 -7.17
C VAL A 43 13.46 -0.56 -5.84
N PRO A 44 13.82 -1.49 -4.93
CA PRO A 44 13.14 -1.58 -3.64
C PRO A 44 13.24 -0.26 -2.87
N PRO A 45 12.15 0.26 -2.29
CA PRO A 45 12.11 1.60 -1.67
C PRO A 45 13.21 1.81 -0.63
N ARG A 46 13.57 0.76 0.13
CA ARG A 46 14.58 0.87 1.19
C ARG A 46 15.99 1.16 0.68
N THR A 47 16.35 0.67 -0.50
CA THR A 47 17.71 0.86 -1.04
C THR A 47 17.99 2.32 -1.35
N VAL A 48 16.93 3.13 -1.47
CA VAL A 48 16.96 4.57 -1.75
C VAL A 48 16.47 5.41 -0.58
N GLY A 49 16.30 4.81 0.61
CA GLY A 49 15.85 5.50 1.82
C GLY A 49 14.37 5.88 1.82
N ASN A 50 13.55 5.27 0.95
CA ASN A 50 12.11 5.47 0.86
C ASN A 50 11.35 4.31 1.54
N ARG A 51 10.02 4.41 1.63
CA ARG A 51 9.16 3.38 2.24
C ARG A 51 7.91 3.14 1.39
N ARG A 52 7.48 1.87 1.35
CA ARG A 52 6.23 1.48 0.69
C ARG A 52 5.03 1.98 1.50
N ARG A 53 4.06 2.58 0.82
CA ARG A 53 2.82 3.09 1.41
C ARG A 53 1.63 2.58 0.62
N ILE A 54 0.65 2.01 1.31
CA ILE A 54 -0.58 1.53 0.70
C ILE A 54 -1.72 2.49 1.03
N ILE A 55 -2.43 2.96 0.00
CA ILE A 55 -3.54 3.89 0.15
C ILE A 55 -4.86 3.10 0.11
N PHE A 56 -5.63 3.17 1.18
CA PHE A 56 -6.96 2.56 1.26
C PHE A 56 -8.04 3.62 1.03
N GLY A 57 -9.04 3.25 0.24
CA GLY A 57 -10.14 4.11 -0.15
C GLY A 57 -11.22 3.38 -0.93
N GLU A 58 -12.00 4.09 -1.73
CA GLU A 58 -13.09 3.53 -2.52
C GLU A 58 -12.64 2.49 -3.56
N LEU A 59 -11.36 2.54 -3.97
CA LEU A 59 -10.75 1.65 -4.96
C LEU A 59 -10.08 0.41 -4.36
N SER A 60 -10.13 0.23 -3.03
CA SER A 60 -9.39 -0.83 -2.31
C SER A 60 -9.62 -2.24 -2.84
N GLY A 61 -10.82 -2.51 -3.37
CA GLY A 61 -11.21 -3.83 -3.85
C GLY A 61 -11.17 -4.90 -2.75
N LYS A 62 -11.54 -6.14 -3.11
CA LYS A 62 -11.61 -7.26 -2.15
C LYS A 62 -10.24 -7.67 -1.62
N HIS A 63 -9.20 -7.68 -2.46
CA HIS A 63 -7.86 -8.10 -2.04
C HIS A 63 -7.20 -7.05 -1.15
N GLY A 64 -7.34 -5.75 -1.46
CA GLY A 64 -6.90 -4.68 -0.56
C GLY A 64 -7.64 -4.71 0.77
N ALA A 65 -8.96 -4.94 0.76
CA ALA A 65 -9.73 -5.09 1.99
C ALA A 65 -9.30 -6.32 2.83
N ALA A 66 -9.09 -7.48 2.19
CA ALA A 66 -8.58 -8.67 2.88
C ALA A 66 -7.20 -8.42 3.48
N PHE A 67 -6.32 -7.77 2.71
CA PHE A 67 -4.98 -7.40 3.16
C PHE A 67 -5.00 -6.49 4.39
N LEU A 68 -5.84 -5.44 4.36
CA LEU A 68 -6.03 -4.54 5.50
C LEU A 68 -6.48 -5.30 6.75
N LEU A 69 -7.50 -6.15 6.61
CA LEU A 69 -8.03 -6.94 7.73
C LEU A 69 -6.96 -7.87 8.33
N ARG A 70 -6.13 -8.48 7.48
CA ARG A 70 -5.04 -9.36 7.92
C ARG A 70 -3.90 -8.62 8.63
N ILE A 71 -3.51 -7.44 8.15
CA ILE A 71 -2.57 -6.56 8.86
C ILE A 71 -3.11 -6.16 10.25
N LEU A 72 -4.43 -6.00 10.37
CA LEU A 72 -5.08 -5.72 11.65
C LEU A 72 -5.18 -6.96 12.57
N GLY A 73 -4.56 -8.08 12.19
CA GLY A 73 -4.55 -9.32 12.97
C GLY A 73 -5.83 -10.14 12.85
N LEU A 74 -6.71 -9.83 11.89
CA LEU A 74 -7.95 -10.57 11.66
C LEU A 74 -7.72 -11.65 10.59
N ASN A 75 -8.47 -12.75 10.66
CA ASN A 75 -8.49 -13.76 9.61
C ASN A 75 -9.83 -13.75 8.87
N PRO A 76 -10.03 -12.82 7.92
CA PRO A 76 -11.32 -12.66 7.26
C PRO A 76 -11.55 -13.75 6.22
N SER A 77 -12.81 -14.17 6.10
CA SER A 77 -13.31 -14.80 4.89
C SER A 77 -13.31 -13.82 3.71
N MET A 78 -13.32 -14.34 2.49
CA MET A 78 -13.43 -13.49 1.29
C MET A 78 -14.74 -12.69 1.26
N ASP A 79 -15.82 -13.21 1.83
CA ASP A 79 -17.10 -12.50 1.92
C ASP A 79 -17.02 -11.28 2.85
N GLU A 80 -16.30 -11.38 3.97
CA GLU A 80 -16.06 -10.26 4.87
C GLU A 80 -15.20 -9.18 4.22
N ALA A 81 -14.16 -9.59 3.48
CA ALA A 81 -13.34 -8.66 2.70
C ALA A 81 -14.17 -7.94 1.62
N VAL A 82 -15.08 -8.64 0.95
CA VAL A 82 -16.00 -8.04 -0.03
C VAL A 82 -16.95 -7.04 0.63
N LYS A 83 -17.52 -7.37 1.80
CA LYS A 83 -18.38 -6.43 2.55
C LYS A 83 -17.62 -5.16 2.94
N LEU A 84 -16.39 -5.28 3.42
CA LEU A 84 -15.55 -4.12 3.72
C LEU A 84 -15.26 -3.29 2.47
N ALA A 85 -14.86 -3.92 1.36
CA ALA A 85 -14.59 -3.22 0.10
C ALA A 85 -15.84 -2.48 -0.42
N GLN A 86 -17.03 -3.08 -0.29
CA GLN A 86 -18.29 -2.42 -0.62
C GLN A 86 -18.58 -1.24 0.30
N GLY A 87 -18.31 -1.38 1.61
CA GLY A 87 -18.41 -0.30 2.58
C GLY A 87 -17.53 0.88 2.19
N LEU A 88 -16.24 0.65 1.96
CA LEU A 88 -15.29 1.68 1.52
C LEU A 88 -15.73 2.36 0.22
N LYS A 89 -16.24 1.59 -0.76
CA LYS A 89 -16.75 2.12 -2.02
C LYS A 89 -18.01 2.97 -1.86
N ARG A 90 -18.89 2.64 -0.91
CA ARG A 90 -20.14 3.38 -0.65
C ARG A 90 -19.89 4.75 -0.01
N LEU A 91 -18.79 4.91 0.74
CA LEU A 91 -18.44 6.19 1.35
C LEU A 91 -18.19 7.30 0.32
N ARG A 92 -17.75 6.96 -0.91
CA ARG A 92 -17.50 7.93 -1.99
C ARG A 92 -16.55 9.08 -1.58
N CYS A 93 -15.58 8.77 -0.72
CA CYS A 93 -14.62 9.75 -0.21
C CYS A 93 -13.27 9.73 -0.94
N GLY A 94 -13.11 8.92 -2.00
CA GLY A 94 -11.81 8.74 -2.65
C GLY A 94 -10.82 7.98 -1.74
N ASP A 95 -9.64 8.55 -1.54
CA ASP A 95 -8.58 8.01 -0.68
C ASP A 95 -8.87 8.36 0.78
N LEU A 96 -8.94 7.37 1.67
CA LEU A 96 -9.33 7.55 3.07
C LEU A 96 -8.11 7.65 4.00
N PHE A 97 -7.16 6.73 3.86
CA PHE A 97 -5.95 6.71 4.68
C PHE A 97 -4.80 5.99 3.98
N GLU A 98 -3.58 6.29 4.40
CA GLU A 98 -2.37 5.59 3.97
C GLU A 98 -1.76 4.79 5.13
N LEU A 99 -1.24 3.61 4.80
CA LEU A 99 -0.53 2.74 5.74
C LEU A 99 0.89 2.53 5.23
N GLY A 100 1.89 2.98 6.00
CA GLY A 100 3.29 2.68 5.75
C GLY A 100 3.60 1.27 6.21
N LEU A 101 4.19 0.45 5.33
CA LEU A 101 4.58 -0.91 5.69
C LEU A 101 5.98 -0.90 6.31
N SER A 102 6.08 -1.39 7.56
CA SER A 102 7.35 -1.69 8.23
C SER A 102 7.90 -3.05 7.77
N GLU A 103 9.13 -3.40 8.16
CA GLU A 103 9.71 -4.70 7.79
C GLU A 103 8.88 -5.89 8.28
N GLU A 104 8.36 -5.79 9.48
CA GLU A 104 7.52 -6.81 10.12
C GLU A 104 6.20 -6.98 9.35
N LEU A 105 5.57 -5.85 9.00
CA LEU A 105 4.31 -5.84 8.26
C LEU A 105 4.47 -6.31 6.82
N GLU A 106 5.62 -6.05 6.17
CA GLU A 106 5.93 -6.62 4.86
C GLU A 106 6.11 -8.15 4.94
N GLY A 107 6.75 -8.65 5.99
CA GLY A 107 6.90 -10.09 6.22
C GLY A 107 5.57 -10.78 6.52
N GLU A 108 4.70 -10.15 7.32
CA GLU A 108 3.34 -10.65 7.58
C GLU A 108 2.46 -10.60 6.32
N ALA A 109 2.57 -9.54 5.51
CA ALA A 109 1.89 -9.42 4.23
C ALA A 109 2.20 -10.60 3.28
N LEU A 110 3.46 -11.03 3.22
CA LEU A 110 3.90 -12.16 2.42
C LEU A 110 3.35 -13.49 2.95
N LYS A 111 3.40 -13.73 4.27
CA LYS A 111 2.87 -14.96 4.91
C LYS A 111 1.36 -15.10 4.77
N VAL A 112 0.68 -13.97 4.66
CA VAL A 112 -0.76 -13.87 4.47
C VAL A 112 -1.20 -14.51 3.14
N GLU A 113 -0.36 -14.54 2.10
CA GLU A 113 -0.72 -15.12 0.80
C GLU A 113 -0.69 -16.66 0.79
N ASP A 114 0.21 -17.31 1.54
CA ASP A 114 0.29 -18.78 1.65
C ASP A 114 -1.00 -19.43 2.24
N SER A 115 -1.92 -18.60 2.73
CA SER A 115 -3.22 -19.00 3.32
C SER A 115 -4.43 -18.72 2.42
N LEU A 116 -4.23 -18.28 1.18
CA LEU A 116 -5.27 -18.09 0.14
C LEU A 116 -5.28 -19.25 -0.87
#